data_AF-A0A101CS30-F1
#
_entry.id   AF-A0A101CS30-F1
#
_cell.length_a   1.000
_cell.length_b   1.000
_cell.length_c   1.000
_cell.angle_alpha   90.00
_cell.angle_beta   90.00
_cell.angle_gamma   90.00
#
_symmetry.space_group_name_H-M   'P 1'
#
loop_
_entity.id
_entity.type
_entity.pdbx_description
1 polymer ?
#
loop_
_entity_poly.entity_id
_entity_poly.type
_entity_poly.pdbx_seq_one_letter_code
_entity_poly.pdbx_strand_id
1 'polypeptide(L)'
;METNFNKDQEEIELKQIACKKVDKLKYFYIHLFVFVIVFVLFILKEYTNLPFNFFPIMYLNWVVMILWSTVFLGSAIDLFTSIKIFGEEWEERKVKSILDKRNKKQKWE
;
A
#
# COMPACT_ATOMS: atom_id res chain seq x y z
N MET A 1 31.09 -18.37 16.74
CA MET A 1 30.92 -17.16 15.90
C MET A 1 29.71 -17.25 14.96
N GLU A 2 29.29 -18.44 14.53
CA GLU A 2 28.18 -18.65 13.58
C GLU A 2 26.79 -18.25 14.10
N THR A 3 26.59 -18.18 15.42
CA THR A 3 25.29 -17.88 16.03
C THR A 3 24.90 -16.40 15.97
N ASN A 4 25.88 -15.47 15.98
CA ASN A 4 25.61 -14.04 15.82
C ASN A 4 25.36 -13.69 14.34
N PHE A 5 26.19 -14.20 13.42
CA PHE A 5 26.06 -13.93 11.99
C PHE A 5 24.69 -14.34 11.42
N ASN A 6 24.15 -15.49 11.86
CA ASN A 6 22.84 -15.98 11.41
C ASN A 6 21.68 -15.14 11.98
N LYS A 7 21.83 -14.63 13.22
CA LYS A 7 20.88 -13.68 13.83
C LYS A 7 20.83 -12.37 13.07
N ASP A 8 22.00 -11.82 12.74
CA ASP A 8 22.13 -10.57 11.99
C ASP A 8 21.48 -10.70 10.60
N GLN A 9 21.66 -11.86 9.94
CA GLN A 9 21.08 -12.13 8.63
C GLN A 9 19.55 -12.28 8.66
N GLU A 10 18.98 -12.94 9.69
CA GLU A 10 17.52 -13.02 9.89
C GLU A 10 16.89 -11.65 10.20
N GLU A 11 17.55 -10.83 11.01
CA GLU A 11 17.08 -9.48 11.31
C GLU A 11 17.10 -8.56 10.07
N ILE A 12 18.10 -8.71 9.20
CA ILE A 12 18.20 -7.99 7.93
C ILE A 12 17.08 -8.42 6.97
N GLU A 13 16.79 -9.72 6.84
CA GLU A 13 15.68 -10.20 5.99
C GLU A 13 14.33 -9.70 6.49
N LEU A 14 14.07 -9.75 7.79
CA LEU A 14 12.84 -9.21 8.39
C LEU A 14 12.70 -7.71 8.14
N LYS A 15 13.78 -6.94 8.33
CA LYS A 15 13.79 -5.50 8.01
C LYS A 15 13.54 -5.23 6.54
N GLN A 16 14.14 -5.99 5.63
CA GLN A 16 13.93 -5.79 4.19
C GLN A 16 12.49 -6.07 3.77
N ILE A 17 11.85 -7.08 4.34
CA ILE A 17 10.45 -7.38 4.04
C ILE A 17 9.53 -6.30 4.62
N ALA A 18 9.78 -5.84 5.85
CA ALA A 18 9.06 -4.73 6.44
C ALA A 18 9.22 -3.44 5.61
N CYS A 19 10.45 -3.09 5.19
CA CYS A 19 10.71 -1.94 4.33
C CYS A 19 9.98 -2.04 2.98
N LYS A 20 10.03 -3.19 2.31
CA LYS A 20 9.32 -3.39 1.02
C LYS A 20 7.81 -3.23 1.14
N LYS A 21 7.22 -3.64 2.28
CA LYS A 21 5.79 -3.43 2.55
C LYS A 21 5.49 -1.95 2.78
N VAL A 22 6.29 -1.27 3.60
CA VAL A 22 6.14 0.16 3.90
C VAL A 22 6.29 1.00 2.63
N ASP A 23 7.25 0.68 1.76
CA ASP A 23 7.45 1.39 0.50
C ASP A 23 6.24 1.25 -0.43
N LYS A 24 5.72 0.02 -0.62
CA LYS A 24 4.48 -0.19 -1.40
C LYS A 24 3.30 0.61 -0.83
N LEU A 25 3.17 0.63 0.50
CA LEU A 25 2.13 1.38 1.16
C LEU A 25 2.30 2.89 0.95
N LYS A 26 3.55 3.39 1.03
CA LYS A 26 3.88 4.81 0.86
C LYS A 26 3.55 5.32 -0.55
N TYR A 27 3.91 4.58 -1.60
CA TYR A 27 3.55 4.94 -2.98
C TYR A 27 2.03 4.96 -3.18
N PHE A 28 1.31 4.02 -2.57
CA PHE A 28 -0.15 3.98 -2.63
C PHE A 28 -0.80 5.18 -1.92
N TYR A 29 -0.36 5.51 -0.69
CA TYR A 29 -0.89 6.66 0.04
C TYR A 29 -0.65 7.97 -0.71
N ILE A 30 0.49 8.12 -1.38
CA ILE A 30 0.76 9.28 -2.23
C ILE A 30 -0.22 9.35 -3.40
N HIS A 31 -0.45 8.23 -4.11
CA HIS A 31 -1.43 8.20 -5.20
C HIS A 31 -2.86 8.47 -4.73
N LEU A 32 -3.27 7.90 -3.59
CA LEU A 32 -4.58 8.14 -2.99
C LEU A 32 -4.74 9.60 -2.56
N PHE A 33 -3.72 10.18 -1.94
CA PHE A 33 -3.72 11.57 -1.50
C PHE A 33 -3.84 12.54 -2.69
N VAL A 34 -3.07 12.30 -3.77
CA VAL A 34 -3.18 13.09 -5.01
C VAL A 34 -4.57 12.93 -5.64
N PHE A 35 -5.13 11.72 -5.67
CA PHE A 35 -6.48 11.49 -6.21
C PHE A 35 -7.55 12.25 -5.44
N VAL A 36 -7.51 12.22 -4.10
CA VAL A 36 -8.46 12.97 -3.25
C VAL A 36 -8.34 14.47 -3.52
N ILE A 37 -7.13 15.00 -3.67
CA ILE A 37 -6.93 16.43 -4.00
C ILE A 37 -7.57 16.76 -5.36
N VAL A 38 -7.33 15.95 -6.39
CA VAL A 38 -7.92 16.17 -7.73
C VAL A 38 -9.45 16.11 -7.68
N PHE A 39 -10.02 15.18 -6.91
CA PHE A 39 -11.46 15.05 -6.72
C PHE A 39 -12.07 16.28 -6.03
N VAL A 40 -11.42 16.77 -4.98
CA VAL A 40 -11.84 17.99 -4.27
C VAL A 40 -11.75 19.22 -5.19
N LEU A 41 -10.66 19.36 -5.96
CA LEU A 41 -10.50 20.43 -6.94
C LEU A 41 -11.58 20.42 -8.03
N PHE A 42 -12.02 19.24 -8.46
CA PHE A 42 -13.12 19.14 -9.41
C PHE A 42 -14.46 19.56 -8.81
N ILE A 43 -14.79 19.10 -7.59
CA ILE A 43 -16.02 19.51 -6.92
C ILE A 43 -16.03 21.03 -6.74
N LEU A 44 -14.90 21.63 -6.36
CA LEU A 44 -14.73 23.08 -6.29
C LEU A 44 -14.99 23.75 -7.65
N LYS A 45 -14.42 23.23 -8.75
CA LYS A 45 -14.62 23.74 -10.11
C LYS A 45 -16.06 23.59 -10.62
N GLU A 46 -16.82 22.63 -10.11
CA GLU A 46 -18.24 22.45 -10.44
C GLU A 46 -19.13 23.40 -9.60
N TYR A 47 -18.84 23.52 -8.29
CA TYR A 47 -19.62 24.36 -7.37
C TYR A 47 -19.36 25.86 -7.54
N THR A 48 -18.10 26.21 -7.79
CA THR A 48 -17.76 27.55 -8.24
C THR A 48 -17.86 27.51 -9.75
N ASN A 49 -18.84 28.20 -10.35
CA ASN A 49 -18.98 28.35 -11.81
C ASN A 49 -17.83 29.18 -12.41
N LEU A 50 -16.59 28.82 -12.06
CA LEU A 50 -15.37 29.45 -12.54
C LEU A 50 -15.14 28.95 -13.97
N PRO A 51 -14.97 29.86 -14.95
CA PRO A 51 -14.68 29.49 -16.33
C PRO A 51 -13.22 29.07 -16.44
N PHE A 52 -12.86 27.95 -15.81
CA PHE A 52 -11.58 27.28 -16.04
C PHE A 52 -11.63 26.56 -17.39
N ASN A 53 -11.56 27.36 -18.46
CA ASN A 53 -11.48 26.92 -19.85
C ASN A 53 -10.07 26.42 -20.23
N PHE A 54 -9.35 25.82 -19.27
CA PHE A 54 -8.04 25.23 -19.53
C PHE A 54 -8.20 23.79 -20.01
N PHE A 55 -7.60 23.46 -21.15
CA PHE A 55 -7.43 22.08 -21.62
C PHE A 55 -6.51 21.35 -20.63
N PRO A 56 -6.87 20.18 -20.03
CA PRO A 56 -7.94 19.23 -20.35
C PRO A 56 -9.22 19.31 -19.46
N ILE A 57 -9.34 20.31 -18.58
CA ILE A 57 -10.41 20.46 -17.58
C ILE A 57 -11.81 20.66 -18.21
N MET A 58 -11.86 21.15 -19.45
CA MET A 58 -13.08 21.30 -20.26
C MET A 58 -13.74 19.96 -20.64
N TYR A 59 -12.96 18.87 -20.74
CA TYR A 59 -13.49 17.53 -21.06
C TYR A 59 -13.88 16.73 -19.81
N LEU A 60 -13.58 17.28 -18.64
CA LEU A 60 -13.86 16.64 -17.36
C LEU A 60 -15.34 16.84 -17.04
N ASN A 61 -16.15 15.86 -17.49
CA ASN A 61 -17.59 15.75 -17.21
C ASN A 61 -17.84 14.84 -16.00
N TRP A 62 -19.03 14.94 -15.40
CA TRP A 62 -19.43 14.09 -14.28
C TRP A 62 -19.38 12.59 -14.63
N VAL A 63 -19.62 12.22 -15.90
CA VAL A 63 -19.50 10.84 -16.38
C VAL A 63 -18.05 10.33 -16.32
N VAL A 64 -17.09 11.11 -16.86
CA VAL A 64 -15.65 10.82 -16.75
C VAL A 64 -15.27 10.75 -15.26
N MET A 65 -15.87 11.64 -14.48
CA MET A 65 -15.94 11.67 -13.03
C MET A 65 -16.08 10.31 -12.36
N ILE A 66 -17.30 9.83 -12.49
CA ILE A 66 -17.83 8.62 -11.87
C ILE A 66 -17.08 7.40 -12.38
N LEU A 67 -16.72 7.39 -13.66
CA LEU A 67 -16.02 6.27 -14.27
C LEU A 67 -14.59 6.14 -13.71
N TRP A 68 -13.85 7.25 -13.61
CA TRP A 68 -12.54 7.28 -12.96
C TRP A 68 -12.62 6.98 -11.46
N SER A 69 -13.64 7.49 -10.77
CA SER A 69 -13.89 7.19 -9.36
C SER A 69 -14.14 5.69 -9.14
N THR A 70 -14.89 5.03 -10.02
CA THR A 70 -15.18 3.60 -9.92
C THR A 70 -13.92 2.75 -10.15
N VAL A 71 -13.10 3.10 -11.14
CA VAL A 71 -11.81 2.43 -11.40
C VAL A 71 -10.85 2.60 -10.22
N PHE A 72 -10.79 3.81 -9.66
CA PHE A 72 -10.01 4.09 -8.45
C PHE A 72 -10.52 3.31 -7.24
N LEU A 73 -11.84 3.24 -7.05
CA LEU A 73 -12.46 2.51 -5.95
C LEU A 73 -12.16 1.01 -6.04
N GLY A 74 -12.23 0.42 -7.23
CA GLY A 74 -11.82 -0.97 -7.46
C GLY A 74 -10.34 -1.20 -7.12
N SER A 75 -9.47 -0.28 -7.52
CA SER A 75 -8.03 -0.33 -7.19
C SER A 75 -7.78 -0.20 -5.69
N ALA A 76 -8.56 0.63 -4.99
CA ALA A 76 -8.48 0.79 -3.54
C ALA A 76 -8.93 -0.49 -2.81
N ILE A 77 -10.01 -1.13 -3.28
CA ILE A 77 -10.53 -2.38 -2.70
C ILE A 77 -9.53 -3.54 -2.90
N ASP A 78 -8.97 -3.69 -4.11
CA ASP A 78 -7.97 -4.74 -4.39
C ASP A 78 -6.74 -4.59 -3.48
N LEU A 79 -6.28 -3.36 -3.29
CA LEU A 79 -5.12 -3.08 -2.46
C LEU A 79 -5.42 -3.21 -0.96
N PHE A 80 -6.62 -2.80 -0.52
CA PHE A 80 -7.08 -3.05 0.85
C PHE A 80 -7.21 -4.54 1.14
N THR A 81 -7.70 -5.30 0.16
CA THR A 81 -7.78 -6.77 0.23
C THR A 81 -6.38 -7.37 0.29
N SER A 82 -5.43 -6.89 -0.50
CA SER A 82 -4.03 -7.28 -0.42
C SER A 82 -3.44 -6.99 0.97
N ILE A 83 -3.66 -5.80 1.54
CA ILE A 83 -3.16 -5.45 2.88
C ILE A 83 -3.82 -6.31 3.96
N LYS A 84 -5.14 -6.53 3.90
CA LYS A 84 -5.89 -7.26 4.92
C LYS A 84 -5.65 -8.77 4.86
N ILE A 85 -5.55 -9.35 3.67
CA ILE A 85 -5.35 -10.80 3.47
C ILE A 85 -3.86 -11.18 3.58
N PHE A 86 -2.94 -10.34 3.11
CA PHE A 86 -1.48 -10.61 3.20
C PHE A 86 -0.78 -9.90 4.38
N GLY A 87 -1.50 -9.13 5.21
CA GLY A 87 -0.91 -8.39 6.32
C GLY A 87 -0.65 -9.26 7.53
N GLU A 88 -1.70 -9.52 8.29
CA GLU A 88 -1.64 -10.14 9.63
C GLU A 88 -1.32 -11.63 9.58
N GLU A 89 -2.07 -12.38 8.78
CA GLU A 89 -1.95 -13.85 8.75
C GLU A 89 -0.62 -14.31 8.13
N TRP A 90 -0.08 -13.54 7.18
CA TRP A 90 1.25 -13.80 6.63
C TRP A 90 2.36 -13.42 7.62
N GLU A 91 2.21 -12.32 8.36
CA GLU A 91 3.17 -11.92 9.40
C GLU A 91 3.24 -12.97 10.50
N GLU A 92 2.08 -13.42 10.97
CA GLU A 92 1.98 -14.42 12.02
C GLU A 92 2.59 -15.77 11.57
N ARG A 93 2.33 -16.19 10.32
CA ARG A 93 2.99 -17.36 9.72
C ARG A 93 4.50 -17.19 9.63
N LYS A 94 5.01 -16.00 9.28
CA LYS A 94 6.45 -15.79 9.11
C LYS A 94 7.16 -15.77 10.45
N VAL A 95 6.62 -15.07 11.44
CA VAL A 95 7.13 -15.08 12.83
C VAL A 95 7.13 -16.50 13.40
N LYS A 96 6.04 -17.25 13.19
CA LYS A 96 5.96 -18.66 13.62
C LYS A 96 7.01 -19.54 12.94
N SER A 97 7.26 -19.34 11.64
CA SER A 97 8.30 -20.09 10.92
C SER A 97 9.71 -19.84 11.44
N ILE A 98 10.01 -18.61 11.87
CA ILE A 98 11.31 -18.22 12.42
C ILE A 98 11.47 -18.78 13.84
N LEU A 99 10.43 -18.68 14.66
CA LEU A 99 10.40 -19.29 16.00
C LEU A 99 10.56 -20.83 15.95
N ASP A 100 9.92 -21.50 15.00
CA ASP A 100 10.02 -22.96 14.83
C ASP A 100 11.43 -23.38 14.36
N LYS A 101 12.04 -22.63 13.44
CA LYS A 101 13.45 -22.83 13.04
C LYS A 101 14.40 -22.68 14.22
N ARG A 102 14.19 -21.68 15.08
CA ARG A 102 14.99 -21.47 16.30
C ARG A 102 14.85 -22.64 17.26
N ASN A 103 13.62 -23.10 17.52
CA ASN A 103 13.34 -24.18 18.47
C ASN A 103 13.93 -25.52 18.00
N LYS A 104 13.80 -25.83 16.70
CA LYS A 104 14.47 -27.01 16.12
C LYS A 104 15.98 -26.93 16.25
N LYS A 105 16.61 -25.79 15.94
CA LYS A 105 18.07 -25.66 16.01
C LYS A 105 18.62 -25.83 17.44
N GLN A 106 17.92 -25.31 18.45
CA GLN A 106 18.29 -25.49 19.86
C GLN A 106 18.08 -26.91 20.41
N LYS A 107 17.29 -27.76 19.74
CA LYS A 107 17.03 -29.13 20.18
C LYS A 107 18.10 -30.13 19.72
N TRP A 108 18.96 -29.72 18.79
CA TRP A 108 20.06 -30.52 18.24
C TRP A 108 21.44 -30.10 18.78
N GLU A 109 21.49 -29.07 19.63
CA GLU A 109 22.64 -28.67 20.45
C GLU A 109 22.39 -29.11 21.91
#